data_AF-A0AAT9RSN2-F1
#
_entry.id   AF-A0AAT9RSN2-F1
#
_cell.length_a   1.000
_cell.length_b   1.000
_cell.length_c   1.000
_cell.angle_alpha   90.00
_cell.angle_beta   90.00
_cell.angle_gamma   90.00
#
_symmetry.space_group_name_H-M   'P 1'
#
loop_
_entity.id
_entity.type
_entity.pdbx_description
1 polymer ?
#
loop_
_entity_poly.entity_id
_entity_poly.type
_entity_poly.pdbx_seq_one_letter_code
_entity_poly.pdbx_strand_id
1 'polypeptide(L)'
;MAMFVHLTSAANAPRIRRSGVRATAQGQDGARGVYCFPVLPSYTLTHQWLRELGRFGSRGGLVAVHVRLDDAQEVLVGRYTDRARSAQATVPSAEAVQRISGLADPRGWEVFVPRAIRPREVHRVRAAPQVVGWRYLPDVHGIRPCTCFGCRVRGGYGARRLRERLPHPLDGPPPPVRVLLARVEAAGDPGDPVALRQALHWFGMRRRGPLDRLTRLSAHPDPGVREELVWTVSGWSTPGVGELLDRLADDPHPDVREAVEAVRDSS
;
A
#
# COMPACT_ATOMS: atom_id res chain seq x y z
N MET A 1 31.58 14.17 8.19
CA MET A 1 30.33 14.52 7.48
C MET A 1 29.93 13.36 6.60
N ALA A 2 28.71 12.86 6.76
CA ALA A 2 28.16 11.77 5.97
C ALA A 2 27.45 12.30 4.70
N MET A 3 27.64 11.62 3.57
CA MET A 3 27.02 11.97 2.29
C MET A 3 25.82 11.06 2.01
N PHE A 4 24.68 11.68 1.73
CA PHE A 4 23.46 10.97 1.37
C PHE A 4 22.92 11.46 0.02
N VAL A 5 22.03 10.68 -0.58
CA VAL A 5 21.26 11.04 -1.75
C VAL A 5 19.76 11.02 -1.41
N HIS A 6 19.06 12.08 -1.78
CA HIS A 6 17.61 12.16 -1.82
C HIS A 6 17.16 12.18 -3.28
N LEU A 7 16.21 11.31 -3.65
CA LEU A 7 15.68 11.25 -5.01
C LEU A 7 14.35 11.99 -5.09
N THR A 8 14.19 12.84 -6.09
CA THR A 8 12.97 13.64 -6.27
C THR A 8 12.73 14.02 -7.73
N SER A 9 11.55 14.56 -8.03
CA SER A 9 11.20 15.09 -9.36
C SER A 9 12.12 16.25 -9.76
N ALA A 10 12.53 16.30 -11.03
CA ALA A 10 13.36 17.38 -11.57
C ALA A 10 12.72 18.77 -11.40
N ALA A 11 11.38 18.85 -11.44
CA ALA A 11 10.64 20.08 -11.16
C ALA A 11 10.93 20.69 -9.77
N ASN A 12 11.39 19.89 -8.80
CA ASN A 12 11.75 20.39 -7.47
C ASN A 12 13.17 21.00 -7.43
N ALA A 13 14.02 20.75 -8.43
CA ALA A 13 15.43 21.14 -8.38
C ALA A 13 15.66 22.66 -8.19
N PRO A 14 14.97 23.58 -8.91
CA PRO A 14 15.15 25.02 -8.69
C PRO A 14 14.77 25.47 -7.28
N ARG A 15 13.73 24.87 -6.69
CA ARG A 15 13.31 25.17 -5.31
C ARG A 15 14.31 24.64 -4.29
N ILE A 16 14.81 23.42 -4.50
CA ILE A 16 15.76 22.76 -3.59
C ILE A 16 17.08 23.53 -3.54
N ARG A 17 17.57 24.04 -4.67
CA ARG A 17 18.78 24.89 -4.69
C ARG A 17 18.62 26.16 -3.85
N ARG A 18 17.40 26.72 -3.77
CA ARG A 18 17.12 27.96 -3.02
C ARG A 18 16.82 27.75 -1.54
N SER A 19 16.01 26.75 -1.22
CA SER A 19 15.42 26.56 0.12
C SER A 19 15.71 25.20 0.75
N GLY A 20 16.50 24.35 0.10
CA GLY A 20 16.77 22.99 0.55
C GLY A 20 15.58 22.04 0.37
N VAL A 21 15.58 20.92 1.08
CA VAL A 21 14.55 19.88 0.97
C VAL A 21 13.59 20.00 2.15
N ARG A 22 12.29 20.17 1.86
CA ARG A 22 11.25 20.26 2.90
C ARG A 22 10.96 18.89 3.52
N ALA A 23 10.63 18.90 4.80
CA ALA A 23 10.18 17.73 5.57
C ALA A 23 8.72 17.34 5.23
N THR A 24 8.49 16.85 4.01
CA THR A 24 7.14 16.48 3.56
C THR A 24 6.84 14.99 3.72
N ALA A 25 7.86 14.15 3.87
CA ALA A 25 7.65 12.72 4.04
C ALA A 25 7.25 12.39 5.48
N GLN A 26 6.40 11.38 5.64
CA GLN A 26 6.04 10.81 6.94
C GLN A 26 6.99 9.67 7.29
N GLY A 27 7.60 9.74 8.47
CA GLY A 27 8.41 8.68 9.08
C GLY A 27 7.62 7.94 10.15
N GLN A 28 8.31 7.14 10.96
CA GLN A 28 7.69 6.48 12.10
C GLN A 28 7.12 7.49 13.10
N ASP A 29 6.08 7.07 13.82
CA ASP A 29 5.39 7.86 14.86
C ASP A 29 4.89 9.24 14.37
N GLY A 30 4.56 9.33 13.08
CA GLY A 30 4.05 10.55 12.46
C GLY A 30 5.10 11.64 12.19
N ALA A 31 6.39 11.36 12.42
CA ALA A 31 7.46 12.32 12.22
C ALA A 31 7.50 12.84 10.77
N ARG A 32 7.88 14.12 10.60
CA ARG A 32 7.99 14.75 9.28
C ARG A 32 9.45 14.96 8.92
N GLY A 33 9.85 14.50 7.73
CA GLY A 33 11.25 14.47 7.36
C GLY A 33 11.54 14.22 5.89
N VAL A 34 12.77 13.78 5.63
CA VAL A 34 13.30 13.52 4.31
C VAL A 34 13.93 12.13 4.28
N TYR A 35 13.46 11.28 3.37
CA TYR A 35 14.10 10.01 3.09
C TYR A 35 15.32 10.23 2.20
N CYS A 36 16.43 9.63 2.59
CA CYS A 36 17.67 9.60 1.85
C CYS A 36 18.33 8.23 1.96
N PHE A 37 19.41 8.04 1.22
CA PHE A 37 20.20 6.82 1.26
C PHE A 37 21.70 7.18 1.25
N PRO A 38 22.57 6.46 1.98
CA PRO A 38 24.02 6.71 1.92
C PRO A 38 24.55 6.66 0.48
N VAL A 39 25.47 7.56 0.15
CA VAL A 39 26.23 7.44 -1.11
C VAL A 39 27.27 6.34 -0.93
N LEU A 40 27.03 5.20 -1.59
CA LEU A 40 27.92 4.03 -1.58
C LEU A 40 28.83 4.02 -2.82
N PRO A 41 29.91 3.22 -2.84
CA PRO A 41 30.75 3.05 -4.02
C PRO A 41 29.97 2.57 -5.26
N SER A 42 28.90 1.79 -5.04
CA SER A 42 28.02 1.32 -6.11
C SER A 42 26.95 2.36 -6.46
N TYR A 43 26.95 2.81 -7.72
CA TYR A 43 25.92 3.70 -8.25
C TYR A 43 24.53 3.07 -8.18
N THR A 44 24.41 1.78 -8.49
CA THR A 44 23.13 1.05 -8.52
C THR A 44 22.53 0.92 -7.13
N LEU A 45 23.35 0.67 -6.10
CA LEU A 45 22.89 0.61 -4.71
C LEU A 45 22.53 2.00 -4.18
N THR A 46 23.37 3.00 -4.46
CA THR A 46 23.09 4.41 -4.08
C THR A 46 21.75 4.90 -4.63
N HIS A 47 21.42 4.50 -5.86
CA HIS A 47 20.22 4.94 -6.58
C HIS A 47 19.17 3.83 -6.73
N GLN A 48 19.15 2.87 -5.79
CA GLN A 48 18.35 1.65 -5.87
C GLN A 48 16.84 1.87 -6.05
N TRP A 49 16.34 3.05 -5.66
CA TRP A 49 14.92 3.41 -5.70
C TRP A 49 14.47 4.06 -7.02
N LEU A 50 15.38 4.35 -7.97
CA LEU A 50 15.03 5.14 -9.18
C LEU A 50 13.95 4.47 -10.05
N ARG A 51 14.08 3.17 -10.32
CA ARG A 51 13.08 2.43 -11.12
C ARG A 51 11.74 2.31 -10.42
N GLU A 52 11.71 2.18 -9.10
CA GLU A 52 10.47 2.11 -8.33
C GLU A 52 9.78 3.48 -8.30
N LEU A 53 10.52 4.54 -7.97
CA LEU A 53 9.99 5.91 -7.95
C LEU A 53 9.52 6.37 -9.33
N GLY A 54 10.18 5.93 -10.42
CA GLY A 54 9.75 6.23 -11.79
C GLY A 54 8.34 5.72 -12.15
N ARG A 55 7.82 4.71 -11.44
CA ARG A 55 6.48 4.14 -11.71
C ARG A 55 5.34 5.08 -11.35
N PHE A 56 5.56 5.96 -10.37
CA PHE A 56 4.55 6.91 -9.91
C PHE A 56 4.51 8.18 -10.75
N GLY A 57 5.39 8.28 -11.76
CA GLY A 57 5.53 9.45 -12.61
C GLY A 57 6.35 10.56 -11.95
N SER A 58 7.11 11.29 -12.76
CA SER A 58 7.91 12.44 -12.31
C SER A 58 7.81 13.55 -13.34
N ARG A 59 7.69 14.81 -12.89
CA ARG A 59 7.66 15.97 -13.79
C ARG A 59 9.09 16.31 -14.23
N GLY A 60 9.42 15.94 -15.48
CA GLY A 60 10.73 16.19 -16.09
C GLY A 60 11.82 15.19 -15.69
N GLY A 61 11.46 13.99 -15.22
CA GLY A 61 12.39 12.96 -14.76
C GLY A 61 12.75 13.07 -13.28
N LEU A 62 13.68 12.22 -12.82
CA LEU A 62 14.19 12.22 -11.45
C LEU A 62 15.57 12.87 -11.37
N VAL A 63 15.83 13.50 -10.22
CA VAL A 63 17.12 14.08 -9.85
C VAL A 63 17.60 13.49 -8.53
N ALA A 64 18.92 13.33 -8.44
CA ALA A 64 19.64 12.97 -7.22
C ALA A 64 20.14 14.25 -6.54
N VAL A 65 19.61 14.52 -5.35
CA VAL A 65 20.04 15.61 -4.47
C VAL A 65 21.02 15.02 -3.47
N HIS A 66 22.31 15.28 -3.68
CA HIS A 66 23.33 14.89 -2.73
C HIS A 66 23.38 15.89 -1.58
N VAL A 67 23.41 15.38 -0.35
CA VAL A 67 23.34 16.18 0.87
C VAL A 67 24.46 15.76 1.82
N ARG A 68 25.04 16.73 2.52
CA ARG A 68 26.02 16.52 3.59
C ARG A 68 25.35 16.75 4.92
N LEU A 69 25.32 15.71 5.75
CA LEU A 69 24.85 15.81 7.12
C LEU A 69 26.04 15.80 8.07
N ASP A 70 25.84 16.44 9.23
CA ASP A 70 26.76 16.31 10.35
C ASP A 70 26.79 14.86 10.86
N ASP A 71 27.95 14.36 11.24
CA ASP A 71 28.11 12.95 11.66
C ASP A 71 27.28 12.62 12.90
N ALA A 72 27.05 13.61 13.78
CA ALA A 72 26.24 13.50 14.98
C ALA A 72 24.74 13.78 14.73
N GLN A 73 24.33 14.12 13.50
CA GLN A 73 22.91 14.30 13.19
C GLN A 73 22.16 13.00 13.45
N GLU A 74 21.18 13.03 14.36
CA GLU A 74 20.29 11.91 14.59
C GLU A 74 19.42 11.66 13.35
N VAL A 75 19.36 10.39 12.95
CA VAL A 75 18.56 9.88 11.84
C VAL A 75 17.93 8.55 12.23
N LEU A 76 16.87 8.16 11.53
CA LEU A 76 16.31 6.82 11.64
C LEU A 76 16.87 5.96 10.51
N VAL A 77 17.28 4.73 10.82
CA VAL A 77 17.79 3.77 9.84
C VAL A 77 17.08 2.43 9.97
N GLY A 78 16.71 1.83 8.83
CA GLY A 78 16.06 0.53 8.79
C GLY A 78 15.68 0.13 7.37
N ARG A 79 14.98 -1.00 7.24
CA ARG A 79 14.34 -1.38 5.97
C ARG A 79 13.08 -0.56 5.76
N TYR A 80 12.69 -0.37 4.51
CA TYR A 80 11.44 0.33 4.16
C TYR A 80 10.17 -0.31 4.72
N THR A 81 10.24 -1.59 5.11
CA THR A 81 9.15 -2.31 5.79
C THR A 81 9.03 -1.97 7.27
N ASP A 82 10.13 -1.54 7.89
CA ASP A 82 10.22 -1.34 9.34
C ASP A 82 9.45 -0.09 9.78
N ARG A 83 9.28 0.88 8.87
CA ARG A 83 8.47 2.09 9.12
C ARG A 83 7.02 1.78 9.49
N ALA A 84 6.43 0.74 8.90
CA ALA A 84 5.04 0.36 9.16
C ALA A 84 4.88 -0.32 10.53
N ARG A 85 6.00 -0.67 11.17
CA ARG A 85 6.07 -1.35 12.46
C ARG A 85 6.72 -0.47 13.54
N SER A 86 6.96 0.81 13.25
CA SER A 86 7.75 1.72 14.10
C SER A 86 9.06 1.10 14.60
N ALA A 87 9.78 0.41 13.70
CA ALA A 87 10.96 -0.40 14.05
C ALA A 87 12.28 0.15 13.49
N GLN A 88 12.33 1.42 13.04
CA GLN A 88 13.58 2.03 12.60
C GLN A 88 14.41 2.49 13.80
N ALA A 89 15.71 2.24 13.75
CA ALA A 89 16.63 2.59 14.84
C ALA A 89 17.09 4.05 14.74
N THR A 90 17.04 4.79 15.84
CA THR A 90 17.64 6.13 15.95
C THR A 90 19.14 6.01 16.15
N VAL A 91 19.93 6.60 15.25
CA VAL A 91 21.40 6.57 15.30
C VAL A 91 21.99 7.88 14.75
N PRO A 92 23.25 8.21 15.06
CA PRO A 92 24.00 9.25 14.35
C PRO A 92 24.13 8.95 12.86
N SER A 93 24.19 9.98 12.02
CA SER A 93 24.23 9.84 10.57
C SER A 93 25.48 9.07 10.08
N ALA A 94 26.62 9.24 10.74
CA ALA A 94 27.82 8.47 10.44
C ALA A 94 27.65 6.97 10.72
N GLU A 95 26.96 6.63 11.81
CA GLU A 95 26.65 5.25 12.15
C GLU A 95 25.66 4.62 11.15
N ALA A 96 24.66 5.37 10.68
CA ALA A 96 23.76 4.89 9.63
C ALA A 96 24.52 4.51 8.34
N VAL A 97 25.52 5.31 7.94
CA VAL A 97 26.40 4.99 6.80
C VAL A 97 27.22 3.73 7.08
N GLN A 98 27.82 3.62 8.26
CA GLN A 98 28.62 2.45 8.65
C GLN A 98 27.77 1.16 8.61
N ARG A 99 26.59 1.18 9.24
CA ARG A 99 25.66 0.05 9.29
C ARG A 99 25.29 -0.39 7.88
N ILE A 100 24.81 0.53 7.03
CA ILE A 100 24.36 0.18 5.67
C ILE A 100 25.52 -0.29 4.80
N SER A 101 26.69 0.34 4.89
CA SER A 101 27.86 -0.03 4.06
C SER A 101 28.44 -1.39 4.44
N GLY A 102 28.25 -1.83 5.69
CA GLY A 102 28.68 -3.14 6.17
C GLY A 102 27.73 -4.30 5.87
N LEU A 103 26.55 -4.03 5.29
CA LEU A 103 25.59 -5.08 4.94
C LEU A 103 26.06 -5.87 3.72
N ALA A 104 25.88 -7.19 3.77
CA ALA A 104 26.03 -8.05 2.59
C ALA A 104 25.05 -7.65 1.47
N ASP A 105 23.83 -7.22 1.84
CA ASP A 105 22.85 -6.68 0.91
C ASP A 105 22.14 -5.44 1.51
N PRO A 106 22.49 -4.22 1.05
CA PRO A 106 21.86 -2.99 1.51
C PRO A 106 20.55 -2.65 0.77
N ARG A 107 20.05 -3.54 -0.10
CA ARG A 107 18.82 -3.26 -0.86
C ARG A 107 17.60 -3.21 0.06
N GLY A 108 16.76 -2.19 -0.16
CA GLY A 108 15.59 -1.91 0.67
C GLY A 108 15.88 -1.20 1.99
N TRP A 109 17.14 -0.90 2.31
CA TRP A 109 17.47 -0.02 3.42
C TRP A 109 17.23 1.45 3.04
N GLU A 110 16.86 2.25 4.03
CA GLU A 110 16.65 3.68 3.91
C GLU A 110 17.10 4.41 5.18
N VAL A 111 17.36 5.70 5.04
CA VAL A 111 17.64 6.61 6.14
C VAL A 111 16.61 7.72 6.12
N PHE A 112 16.00 8.01 7.26
CA PHE A 112 15.06 9.10 7.40
C PHE A 112 15.65 10.18 8.30
N VAL A 113 15.73 11.39 7.76
CA VAL A 113 16.17 12.58 8.50
C VAL A 113 14.92 13.28 9.04
N PRO A 114 14.69 13.35 10.37
CA PRO A 114 13.44 13.85 10.96
C PRO A 114 13.35 15.38 10.98
N ARG A 115 13.80 16.04 9.90
CA ARG A 115 13.73 17.48 9.69
C ARG A 115 13.90 17.83 8.21
N ALA A 116 13.72 19.11 7.88
CA ALA A 116 14.09 19.63 6.57
C ALA A 116 15.62 19.66 6.40
N ILE A 117 16.09 19.47 5.17
CA ILE A 117 17.49 19.64 4.79
C ILE A 117 17.70 21.10 4.36
N ARG A 118 18.67 21.76 4.99
CA ARG A 118 18.97 23.18 4.78
C ARG A 118 19.65 23.39 3.42
N PRO A 119 19.53 24.58 2.80
CA PRO A 119 20.21 24.89 1.54
C PRO A 119 21.72 24.60 1.58
N ARG A 120 22.39 24.97 2.68
CA ARG A 120 23.83 24.77 2.89
C ARG A 120 24.26 23.29 2.98
N GLU A 121 23.31 22.40 3.28
CA GLU A 121 23.57 20.95 3.35
C GLU A 121 23.44 20.30 1.96
N VAL A 122 22.83 21.00 0.99
CA VAL A 122 22.75 20.51 -0.39
C VAL A 122 24.11 20.66 -1.05
N HIS A 123 24.77 19.53 -1.31
CA HIS A 123 26.07 19.51 -1.96
C HIS A 123 25.96 19.68 -3.48
N ARG A 124 25.03 18.95 -4.12
CA ARG A 124 24.80 19.01 -5.57
C ARG A 124 23.45 18.42 -5.96
N VAL A 125 22.89 18.86 -7.08
CA VAL A 125 21.69 18.29 -7.69
C VAL A 125 22.03 17.84 -9.11
N ARG A 126 21.84 16.54 -9.41
CA ARG A 126 22.16 15.93 -10.71
C ARG A 126 20.96 15.21 -11.29
N ALA A 127 20.88 15.17 -12.62
CA ALA A 127 19.95 14.26 -13.30
C ALA A 127 20.27 12.81 -12.93
N ALA A 128 19.23 12.00 -12.73
CA ALA A 128 19.37 10.61 -12.34
C ALA A 128 18.62 9.72 -13.36
N PRO A 129 19.34 9.09 -14.31
CA PRO A 129 18.72 8.22 -15.30
C PRO A 129 17.95 7.07 -14.64
N GLN A 130 16.67 6.91 -14.99
CA GLN A 130 15.76 5.91 -14.38
C GLN A 130 16.00 4.48 -14.89
N VAL A 131 17.26 4.14 -15.19
CA VAL A 131 17.65 2.84 -15.75
C VAL A 131 18.12 1.86 -14.68
N VAL A 132 18.46 2.33 -13.48
CA VAL A 132 18.96 1.54 -12.35
C VAL A 132 17.94 1.39 -11.23
N GLY A 133 18.14 0.38 -10.38
CA GLY A 133 17.27 0.07 -9.24
C GLY A 133 16.32 -1.08 -9.50
N TRP A 134 15.50 -1.41 -8.52
CA TRP A 134 14.50 -2.48 -8.59
C TRP A 134 13.08 -1.91 -8.81
N ARG A 135 12.12 -2.78 -9.11
CA ARG A 135 10.68 -2.46 -9.20
C ARG A 135 9.92 -3.39 -8.26
N TYR A 136 8.88 -2.89 -7.61
CA TYR A 136 8.06 -3.56 -6.59
C TYR A 136 8.80 -3.89 -5.29
N LEU A 137 9.83 -4.74 -5.34
CA LEU A 137 10.69 -5.10 -4.21
C LEU A 137 12.03 -5.66 -4.73
N PRO A 138 13.11 -5.64 -3.92
CA PRO A 138 14.37 -6.29 -4.28
C PRO A 138 14.16 -7.77 -4.61
N ASP A 139 14.78 -8.27 -5.69
CA ASP A 139 14.71 -9.67 -6.15
C ASP A 139 13.31 -10.19 -6.54
N VAL A 140 12.36 -9.30 -6.85
CA VAL A 140 11.03 -9.74 -7.32
C VAL A 140 11.09 -10.48 -8.67
N HIS A 141 12.18 -10.31 -9.43
CA HIS A 141 12.26 -10.88 -10.76
C HIS A 141 12.35 -12.41 -10.70
N GLY A 142 11.48 -13.09 -11.44
CA GLY A 142 11.37 -14.56 -11.42
C GLY A 142 10.42 -15.09 -10.35
N ILE A 143 10.02 -14.27 -9.37
CA ILE A 143 9.02 -14.66 -8.37
C ILE A 143 7.62 -14.58 -8.99
N ARG A 144 6.86 -15.67 -8.89
CA ARG A 144 5.46 -15.71 -9.35
C ARG A 144 4.61 -14.80 -8.44
N PRO A 145 3.89 -13.82 -8.99
CA PRO A 145 3.06 -12.94 -8.18
C PRO A 145 1.87 -13.69 -7.57
N CYS A 146 1.55 -13.39 -6.31
CA CYS A 146 0.32 -13.86 -5.70
C CYS A 146 -0.89 -13.15 -6.34
N THR A 147 -1.90 -13.92 -6.73
CA THR A 147 -3.12 -13.43 -7.40
C THR A 147 -4.35 -13.42 -6.50
N CYS A 148 -4.19 -13.69 -5.20
CA CYS A 148 -5.27 -13.63 -4.22
C CYS A 148 -5.89 -12.22 -4.16
N PHE A 149 -7.07 -12.13 -3.57
CA PHE A 149 -7.83 -10.88 -3.51
C PHE A 149 -7.08 -9.76 -2.77
N GLY A 150 -6.28 -10.12 -1.76
CA GLY A 150 -5.49 -9.19 -0.95
C GLY A 150 -4.17 -8.73 -1.59
N CYS A 151 -3.42 -9.62 -2.23
CA CYS A 151 -2.10 -9.29 -2.78
C CYS A 151 -2.14 -8.63 -4.16
N ARG A 152 -3.25 -8.77 -4.91
CA ARG A 152 -3.33 -8.28 -6.28
C ARG A 152 -3.53 -6.76 -6.36
N VAL A 153 -2.85 -6.13 -7.32
CA VAL A 153 -3.18 -4.75 -7.72
C VAL A 153 -4.48 -4.75 -8.53
N ARG A 154 -5.55 -4.20 -7.95
CA ARG A 154 -6.86 -4.10 -8.61
C ARG A 154 -6.81 -3.07 -9.75
N GLY A 155 -7.40 -3.40 -10.90
CA GLY A 155 -7.45 -2.49 -12.05
C GLY A 155 -6.11 -2.24 -12.77
N GLY A 156 -5.02 -2.88 -12.33
CA GLY A 156 -3.72 -2.77 -12.99
C GLY A 156 -3.73 -3.35 -14.41
N TYR A 157 -2.88 -2.80 -15.28
CA TYR A 157 -2.67 -3.33 -16.62
C TYR A 157 -2.30 -4.82 -16.56
N GLY A 158 -2.99 -5.65 -17.36
CA GLY A 158 -2.76 -7.11 -17.40
C GLY A 158 -3.28 -7.89 -16.18
N ALA A 159 -3.84 -7.25 -15.14
CA ALA A 159 -4.29 -7.93 -13.93
C ALA A 159 -5.40 -8.96 -14.19
N ARG A 160 -6.29 -8.70 -15.17
CA ARG A 160 -7.30 -9.68 -15.61
C ARG A 160 -6.64 -10.93 -16.18
N ARG A 161 -5.75 -10.76 -17.17
CA ARG A 161 -5.03 -11.85 -17.83
C ARG A 161 -4.18 -12.65 -16.84
N LEU A 162 -3.59 -11.98 -15.85
CA LEU A 162 -2.80 -12.63 -14.81
C LEU A 162 -3.67 -13.56 -13.93
N ARG A 163 -4.87 -13.12 -13.53
CA ARG A 163 -5.82 -13.95 -12.76
C ARG A 163 -6.33 -15.15 -13.55
N GLU A 164 -6.63 -14.95 -14.82
CA GLU A 164 -7.08 -16.02 -15.71
C GLU A 164 -5.99 -17.09 -15.90
N ARG A 165 -4.72 -16.68 -15.99
CA ARG A 165 -3.57 -17.60 -16.15
C ARG A 165 -3.15 -18.28 -14.85
N LEU A 166 -3.25 -17.57 -13.73
CA LEU A 166 -2.75 -18.01 -12.42
C LEU A 166 -3.88 -17.85 -11.39
N PRO A 167 -4.93 -18.69 -11.43
CA PRO A 167 -5.99 -18.65 -10.43
C PRO A 167 -5.41 -18.99 -9.05
N HIS A 168 -5.78 -18.20 -8.04
CA HIS A 168 -5.39 -18.48 -6.66
C HIS A 168 -6.25 -19.64 -6.10
N PRO A 169 -5.72 -20.57 -5.30
CA PRO A 169 -6.53 -21.67 -4.76
C PRO A 169 -7.69 -21.20 -3.86
N LEU A 170 -7.48 -20.16 -3.07
CA LEU A 170 -8.51 -19.62 -2.14
C LEU A 170 -9.50 -18.68 -2.82
N ASP A 171 -9.05 -17.90 -3.82
CA ASP A 171 -9.82 -16.78 -4.41
C ASP A 171 -9.88 -16.86 -5.95
N GLY A 172 -9.69 -18.07 -6.48
CA GLY A 172 -9.70 -18.38 -7.92
C GLY A 172 -11.04 -18.02 -8.54
N PRO A 173 -11.09 -17.75 -9.86
CA PRO A 173 -12.00 -16.78 -10.46
C PRO A 173 -13.42 -16.88 -9.89
N PRO A 174 -13.96 -15.78 -9.33
CA PRO A 174 -15.22 -15.84 -8.58
C PRO A 174 -16.32 -16.41 -9.48
N PRO A 175 -17.17 -17.33 -8.97
CA PRO A 175 -18.24 -17.92 -9.76
C PRO A 175 -19.11 -16.82 -10.40
N PRO A 176 -19.64 -17.02 -11.62
CA PRO A 176 -20.51 -16.04 -12.28
C PRO A 176 -21.69 -15.61 -11.40
N VAL A 177 -22.15 -14.37 -11.53
CA VAL A 177 -23.26 -13.82 -10.71
C VAL A 177 -24.49 -14.73 -10.73
N ARG A 178 -24.87 -15.25 -11.91
CA ARG A 178 -25.99 -16.20 -12.04
C ARG A 178 -25.83 -17.46 -11.20
N VAL A 179 -24.61 -17.97 -11.05
CA VAL A 179 -24.31 -19.17 -10.26
C VAL A 179 -24.42 -18.85 -8.77
N LEU A 180 -23.94 -17.68 -8.35
CA LEU A 180 -24.05 -17.25 -6.95
C LEU A 180 -25.50 -16.97 -6.56
N LEU A 181 -26.29 -16.32 -7.43
CA LEU A 181 -27.72 -16.12 -7.20
C LEU A 181 -28.48 -17.44 -7.11
N ALA A 182 -28.18 -18.40 -8.00
CA ALA A 182 -28.78 -19.73 -7.92
C ALA A 182 -28.43 -20.46 -6.61
N ARG A 183 -27.22 -20.27 -6.06
CA ARG A 183 -26.85 -20.80 -4.73
C ARG A 183 -27.62 -20.14 -3.60
N VAL A 184 -27.81 -18.83 -3.66
CA VAL A 184 -28.62 -18.09 -2.68
C VAL A 184 -30.09 -18.52 -2.73
N GLU A 185 -30.62 -18.79 -3.91
CA GLU A 185 -31.98 -19.32 -4.08
C GLU A 185 -32.09 -20.77 -3.59
N ALA A 186 -31.11 -21.61 -3.91
CA ALA A 186 -31.07 -23.00 -3.45
C ALA A 186 -30.89 -23.16 -1.94
N ALA A 187 -30.33 -22.16 -1.25
CA ALA A 187 -30.18 -22.17 0.20
C ALA A 187 -31.55 -22.15 0.92
N GLY A 188 -32.61 -21.66 0.27
CA GLY A 188 -33.98 -21.61 0.81
C GLY A 188 -34.39 -20.26 1.41
N ASP A 189 -35.46 -20.28 2.20
CA ASP A 189 -36.00 -19.13 2.94
C ASP A 189 -36.32 -19.55 4.38
N PRO A 190 -35.63 -19.02 5.41
CA PRO A 190 -34.66 -17.92 5.38
C PRO A 190 -33.32 -18.27 4.70
N GLY A 191 -33.00 -19.56 4.63
CA GLY A 191 -31.85 -20.12 3.93
C GLY A 191 -30.77 -20.68 4.88
N ASP A 192 -29.96 -21.63 4.41
CA ASP A 192 -28.81 -22.14 5.18
C ASP A 192 -27.74 -21.04 5.39
N PRO A 193 -27.43 -20.65 6.64
CA PRO A 193 -26.43 -19.61 6.93
C PRO A 193 -25.06 -19.89 6.31
N VAL A 194 -24.62 -21.15 6.29
CA VAL A 194 -23.30 -21.53 5.77
C VAL A 194 -23.23 -21.31 4.26
N ALA A 195 -24.22 -21.82 3.53
CA ALA A 195 -24.32 -21.62 2.08
C ALA A 195 -24.45 -20.13 1.70
N LEU A 196 -25.24 -19.36 2.46
CA LEU A 196 -25.43 -17.93 2.22
C LEU A 196 -24.13 -17.15 2.43
N ARG A 197 -23.41 -17.40 3.54
CA ARG A 197 -22.13 -16.73 3.81
C ARG A 197 -21.07 -17.06 2.76
N GLN A 198 -21.01 -18.32 2.31
CA GLN A 198 -20.12 -18.69 1.20
C GLN A 198 -20.44 -17.94 -0.09
N ALA A 199 -21.72 -17.78 -0.43
CA ALA A 199 -22.12 -17.02 -1.62
C ALA A 199 -21.80 -15.53 -1.49
N LEU A 200 -22.07 -14.94 -0.31
CA LEU A 200 -21.78 -13.55 0.03
C LEU A 200 -20.28 -13.24 -0.04
N HIS A 201 -19.43 -14.12 0.49
CA HIS A 201 -17.97 -14.01 0.36
C HIS A 201 -17.51 -13.81 -1.10
N TRP A 202 -18.04 -14.59 -2.04
CA TRP A 202 -17.73 -14.45 -3.47
C TRP A 202 -18.29 -13.16 -4.09
N PHE A 203 -19.42 -12.67 -3.60
CA PHE A 203 -19.99 -11.39 -3.97
C PHE A 203 -19.12 -10.22 -3.47
N GLY A 204 -18.53 -10.32 -2.28
CA GLY A 204 -17.64 -9.31 -1.69
C GLY A 204 -16.36 -9.06 -2.49
N MET A 205 -15.93 -10.03 -3.30
CA MET A 205 -14.77 -9.87 -4.17
C MET A 205 -15.03 -9.00 -5.43
N ARG A 206 -16.25 -8.48 -5.60
CA ARG A 206 -16.69 -7.70 -6.77
C ARG A 206 -16.78 -6.21 -6.44
N ARG A 207 -16.69 -5.36 -7.48
CA ARG A 207 -16.91 -3.90 -7.35
C ARG A 207 -18.39 -3.54 -7.40
N ARG A 208 -19.23 -4.38 -7.99
CA ARG A 208 -20.68 -4.20 -8.11
C ARG A 208 -21.36 -5.57 -8.01
N GLY A 209 -22.56 -5.57 -7.46
CA GLY A 209 -23.39 -6.77 -7.39
C GLY A 209 -24.89 -6.45 -7.37
N PRO A 210 -25.73 -7.50 -7.39
CA PRO A 210 -27.19 -7.42 -7.47
C PRO A 210 -27.79 -7.08 -6.10
N LEU A 211 -27.66 -5.83 -5.68
CA LEU A 211 -28.07 -5.37 -4.35
C LEU A 211 -29.55 -5.66 -4.08
N ASP A 212 -30.42 -5.40 -5.06
CA ASP A 212 -31.86 -5.65 -5.03
C ASP A 212 -32.20 -7.11 -4.65
N ARG A 213 -31.41 -8.09 -5.12
CA ARG A 213 -31.61 -9.51 -4.85
C ARG A 213 -31.10 -9.95 -3.48
N LEU A 214 -30.14 -9.21 -2.92
CA LEU A 214 -29.47 -9.56 -1.66
C LEU A 214 -30.02 -8.79 -0.47
N THR A 215 -30.67 -7.65 -0.68
CA THR A 215 -31.25 -6.81 0.39
C THR A 215 -32.16 -7.58 1.34
N ARG A 216 -32.88 -8.61 0.86
CA ARG A 216 -33.73 -9.45 1.71
C ARG A 216 -32.96 -10.12 2.86
N LEU A 217 -31.66 -10.38 2.69
CA LEU A 217 -30.81 -11.00 3.70
C LEU A 217 -30.53 -10.07 4.90
N SER A 218 -30.85 -8.77 4.81
CA SER A 218 -30.75 -7.86 5.95
C SER A 218 -31.73 -8.16 7.08
N ALA A 219 -32.73 -9.02 6.83
CA ALA A 219 -33.70 -9.49 7.82
C ALA A 219 -33.49 -10.98 8.18
N HIS A 220 -32.39 -11.59 7.73
CA HIS A 220 -32.11 -13.00 7.99
C HIS A 220 -31.98 -13.25 9.51
N PRO A 221 -32.54 -14.34 10.08
CA PRO A 221 -32.50 -14.60 11.52
C PRO A 221 -31.07 -14.75 12.07
N ASP A 222 -30.18 -15.39 11.30
CA ASP A 222 -28.78 -15.53 11.66
C ASP A 222 -28.02 -14.19 11.50
N PRO A 223 -27.45 -13.64 12.59
CA PRO A 223 -26.70 -12.37 12.55
C PRO A 223 -25.42 -12.47 11.73
N GLY A 224 -24.77 -13.64 11.65
CA GLY A 224 -23.58 -13.83 10.83
C GLY A 224 -23.84 -13.70 9.33
N VAL A 225 -25.06 -14.01 8.85
CA VAL A 225 -25.47 -13.72 7.47
C VAL A 225 -25.61 -12.21 7.24
N ARG A 226 -26.20 -11.49 8.21
CA ARG A 226 -26.38 -10.03 8.14
C ARG A 226 -25.03 -9.31 8.21
N GLU A 227 -24.13 -9.76 9.07
CA GLU A 227 -22.76 -9.28 9.17
C GLU A 227 -21.98 -9.53 7.86
N GLU A 228 -22.03 -10.74 7.31
CA GLU A 228 -21.37 -11.05 6.04
C GLU A 228 -21.93 -10.20 4.88
N LEU A 229 -23.21 -9.84 4.92
CA LEU A 229 -23.81 -8.92 3.94
C LEU A 229 -23.18 -7.51 4.03
N VAL A 230 -22.89 -7.00 5.23
CA VAL A 230 -22.17 -5.72 5.44
C VAL A 230 -20.80 -5.78 4.78
N TRP A 231 -20.01 -6.81 5.11
CA TRP A 231 -18.68 -6.99 4.52
C TRP A 231 -18.72 -7.14 3.00
N THR A 232 -19.74 -7.84 2.49
CA THR A 232 -19.96 -8.04 1.05
C THR A 232 -20.16 -6.73 0.30
N VAL A 233 -20.98 -5.82 0.82
CA VAL A 233 -21.34 -4.58 0.13
C VAL A 233 -20.36 -3.43 0.39
N SER A 234 -19.49 -3.54 1.40
CA SER A 234 -18.52 -2.51 1.80
C SER A 234 -17.69 -1.93 0.64
N GLY A 235 -17.23 -2.79 -0.29
CA GLY A 235 -16.41 -2.38 -1.44
C GLY A 235 -17.20 -2.06 -2.71
N TRP A 236 -18.53 -2.03 -2.65
CA TRP A 236 -19.38 -1.90 -3.83
C TRP A 236 -19.62 -0.45 -4.23
N SER A 237 -19.64 -0.21 -5.54
CA SER A 237 -20.10 1.05 -6.14
C SER A 237 -21.54 0.93 -6.65
N THR A 238 -22.34 0.00 -6.12
CA THR A 238 -23.75 -0.18 -6.52
C THR A 238 -24.59 0.88 -5.79
N PRO A 239 -25.46 1.64 -6.49
CA PRO A 239 -26.39 2.56 -5.84
C PRO A 239 -27.29 1.86 -4.80
N GLY A 240 -27.60 2.54 -3.69
CA GLY A 240 -28.42 2.00 -2.59
C GLY A 240 -27.64 1.25 -1.49
N VAL A 241 -26.31 1.04 -1.65
CA VAL A 241 -25.49 0.41 -0.60
C VAL A 241 -25.51 1.22 0.70
N GLY A 242 -25.45 2.55 0.62
CA GLY A 242 -25.54 3.43 1.79
C GLY A 242 -26.83 3.22 2.58
N GLU A 243 -27.98 3.21 1.90
CA GLU A 243 -29.29 2.97 2.52
C GLU A 243 -29.41 1.60 3.20
N LEU A 244 -28.77 0.58 2.63
CA LEU A 244 -28.69 -0.75 3.25
C LEU A 244 -27.83 -0.72 4.52
N LEU A 245 -26.66 -0.06 4.47
CA LEU A 245 -25.76 0.07 5.63
C LEU A 245 -26.41 0.90 6.74
N ASP A 246 -27.14 1.96 6.40
CA ASP A 246 -27.88 2.78 7.36
C ASP A 246 -28.92 1.94 8.11
N ARG A 247 -29.64 1.05 7.41
CA ARG A 247 -30.57 0.12 8.04
C ARG A 247 -29.89 -0.89 8.97
N LEU A 248 -28.72 -1.40 8.57
CA LEU A 248 -27.96 -2.38 9.36
C LEU A 248 -27.18 -1.74 10.52
N ALA A 249 -27.01 -0.42 10.54
CA ALA A 249 -26.41 0.29 11.67
C ALA A 249 -27.26 0.17 12.94
N ASP A 250 -28.58 0.01 12.79
CA ASP A 250 -29.54 -0.16 13.87
C ASP A 250 -29.85 -1.66 14.16
N ASP A 251 -29.03 -2.59 13.66
CA ASP A 251 -29.26 -4.03 13.85
C ASP A 251 -29.27 -4.41 15.34
N PRO A 252 -30.17 -5.31 15.79
CA PRO A 252 -30.20 -5.74 17.18
C PRO A 252 -28.90 -6.42 17.65
N HIS A 253 -28.16 -7.06 16.74
CA HIS A 253 -26.94 -7.79 17.08
C HIS A 253 -25.70 -6.86 17.06
N PRO A 254 -24.88 -6.83 18.14
CA PRO A 254 -23.71 -5.95 18.22
C PRO A 254 -22.71 -6.16 17.08
N ASP A 255 -22.36 -7.40 16.74
CA ASP A 255 -21.38 -7.70 15.69
C ASP A 255 -21.77 -7.11 14.32
N VAL A 256 -23.07 -7.03 14.02
CA VAL A 256 -23.55 -6.43 12.76
C VAL A 256 -23.35 -4.91 12.78
N ARG A 257 -23.63 -4.26 13.91
CA ARG A 257 -23.40 -2.81 14.08
C ARG A 257 -21.91 -2.48 14.01
N GLU A 258 -21.08 -3.26 14.70
CA GLU A 258 -19.62 -3.12 14.68
C GLU A 258 -19.05 -3.29 13.26
N ALA A 259 -19.58 -4.23 12.48
CA ALA A 259 -19.19 -4.39 11.08
C ALA A 259 -19.54 -3.14 10.25
N VAL A 260 -20.71 -2.51 10.48
CA VAL A 260 -21.11 -1.27 9.78
C VAL A 260 -20.19 -0.11 10.16
N GLU A 261 -19.87 0.05 11.45
CA GLU A 261 -18.93 1.05 11.93
C GLU A 261 -17.55 0.88 11.29
N ALA A 262 -17.01 -0.34 11.29
CA ALA A 262 -15.71 -0.64 10.69
C ALA A 262 -15.65 -0.32 9.18
N VAL A 263 -16.73 -0.57 8.44
CA VAL A 263 -16.83 -0.24 7.01
C VAL A 263 -16.87 1.28 6.79
N ARG A 264 -17.57 2.03 7.65
CA ARG A 264 -17.65 3.50 7.58
C ARG A 264 -16.31 4.17 7.90
N ASP A 265 -15.58 3.66 8.89
CA ASP A 265 -14.25 4.17 9.26
C ASP A 265 -13.18 3.93 8.17
N SER A 266 -13.42 2.94 7.31
CA SER A 266 -12.50 2.54 6.24
C SER A 266 -12.79 3.19 4.87
N SER A 267 -13.88 3.95 4.73
CA SER A 267 -14.37 4.52 3.46
C SER A 267 -14.01 6.00 3.30
#